data_AF-A0A099ZV27-F1
#
_entry.id   AF-A0A099ZV27-F1
#
_cell.length_a   1.000
_cell.length_b   1.000
_cell.length_c   1.000
_cell.angle_alpha   90.00
_cell.angle_beta   90.00
_cell.angle_gamma   90.00
#
_symmetry.space_group_name_H-M   'P 1'
#
loop_
_entity.id
_entity.type
_entity.pdbx_description
1 polymer ?
#
loop_
_entity_poly.entity_id
_entity_poly.type
_entity_poly.pdbx_seq_one_letter_code
_entity_poly.pdbx_strand_id
1 'polypeptide(L)' 'MMTLPLFLFFVLLPCSKCQKDFEDQHQKWNYREGADKVNIKGVDSITRTLEKWGNSIFWEMKNTLMNNPNALLPEFS' A
#
# COMPACT_ATOMS: atom_id res chain seq x y z
N MET A 1 -14.01 11.72 -60.73
CA MET A 1 -15.06 11.75 -59.68
C MET A 1 -14.75 10.91 -58.43
N MET A 2 -13.63 10.16 -58.36
CA MET A 2 -13.32 9.30 -57.20
C MET A 2 -12.25 9.86 -56.24
N THR A 3 -11.69 11.04 -56.52
CA THR A 3 -10.57 11.62 -55.74
C THR A 3 -11.02 12.26 -54.43
N LEU A 4 -12.17 12.96 -54.45
CA LEU A 4 -12.74 13.61 -53.27
C LEU A 4 -13.14 12.63 -52.15
N PRO A 5 -13.87 11.52 -52.43
CA PRO A 5 -14.21 10.54 -51.39
C PRO A 5 -12.97 9.81 -50.86
N LEU A 6 -11.97 9.53 -51.71
CA LEU A 6 -10.69 8.95 -51.27
C LEU A 6 -9.94 9.88 -50.32
N PHE A 7 -9.89 11.18 -50.65
CA PHE A 7 -9.21 12.18 -49.83
C PHE A 7 -9.89 12.33 -48.47
N LEU A 8 -11.23 12.37 -48.43
CA LEU A 8 -11.99 12.34 -47.18
C LEU A 8 -11.75 11.05 -46.39
N PHE A 9 -11.62 9.90 -47.05
CA PHE A 9 -11.32 8.63 -46.39
C PHE A 9 -9.93 8.65 -45.72
N PHE A 10 -8.93 9.25 -46.36
CA PHE A 10 -7.58 9.41 -45.79
C PHE A 10 -7.51 10.44 -44.64
N VAL A 11 -8.35 11.48 -44.67
CA VAL A 11 -8.43 12.48 -43.59
C VAL A 11 -9.23 11.95 -42.39
N LEU A 12 -10.26 11.15 -42.63
CA LEU A 12 -11.11 10.55 -41.59
C LEU A 12 -10.59 9.22 -41.07
N LEU A 13 -9.56 8.62 -41.71
CA LEU A 13 -8.87 7.44 -41.19
C LEU A 13 -8.24 7.83 -39.84
N PRO A 14 -8.78 7.35 -38.70
CA PRO A 14 -8.21 7.66 -37.41
C PRO A 14 -6.80 7.08 -37.40
N CYS A 15 -5.79 7.96 -37.39
CA CYS A 15 -4.41 7.55 -37.35
C CYS A 15 -4.24 6.68 -36.11
N SER A 16 -4.14 5.36 -36.28
CA SER A 16 -4.20 4.38 -35.19
C SER A 16 -3.00 4.47 -34.22
N LYS A 17 -2.12 5.44 -34.44
CA LYS A 17 -1.04 5.85 -33.54
C LYS A 17 -1.56 6.84 -32.47
N CYS A 18 -2.30 7.88 -32.86
CA CYS A 18 -2.91 8.84 -31.92
C CYS A 18 -3.85 8.18 -30.90
N GLN A 19 -4.53 7.08 -31.28
CA GLN A 19 -5.42 6.37 -30.37
C GLN A 19 -4.66 5.55 -29.31
N LYS A 20 -3.46 5.06 -29.61
CA LYS A 20 -2.60 4.39 -28.62
C LYS A 20 -2.05 5.39 -27.61
N ASP A 21 -1.69 6.58 -28.08
CA ASP A 21 -1.19 7.66 -27.22
C ASP A 21 -2.28 8.17 -26.25
N PHE A 22 -3.56 8.08 -26.63
CA PHE A 22 -4.70 8.44 -25.77
C PHE A 22 -5.03 7.35 -24.73
N GLU A 23 -4.91 6.06 -25.07
CA GLU A 23 -5.02 4.98 -24.07
C GLU A 23 -3.86 5.00 -23.07
N ASP A 24 -2.65 5.40 -23.49
CA ASP A 24 -1.49 5.54 -22.60
C ASP A 24 -1.59 6.77 -21.66
N GLN A 25 -2.45 7.74 -21.99
CA GLN A 25 -2.76 8.88 -21.10
C GLN A 25 -3.66 8.50 -19.91
N HIS A 26 -4.38 7.38 -19.98
CA HIS A 26 -4.92 6.76 -18.78
C HIS A 26 -3.77 6.04 -18.09
N GLN A 27 -2.96 6.82 -17.36
CA GLN A 27 -1.81 6.36 -16.59
C GLN A 27 -2.07 4.97 -16.03
N LYS A 28 -1.46 3.97 -16.68
CA LYS A 28 -1.52 2.59 -16.23
C LYS A 28 -1.00 2.57 -14.80
N TRP A 29 -1.89 2.38 -13.82
CA TRP A 29 -1.55 2.47 -12.41
C TRP A 29 -0.32 1.61 -12.12
N ASN A 30 0.78 2.25 -11.78
CA ASN A 30 2.01 1.58 -11.43
C ASN A 30 2.03 1.38 -9.91
N TYR A 31 1.67 0.19 -9.45
CA TYR A 31 1.67 -0.13 -8.01
C TYR A 31 3.05 0.00 -7.34
N ARG A 32 4.15 0.06 -8.13
CA ARG A 32 5.51 0.25 -7.62
C ARG A 32 5.90 1.72 -7.52
N GLU A 33 5.13 2.62 -8.12
CA GLU A 33 5.39 4.06 -8.06
C GLU A 33 5.29 4.55 -6.62
N GLY A 34 6.36 5.15 -6.10
CA GLY A 34 6.44 5.63 -4.72
C GLY A 34 6.87 4.59 -3.68
N ALA A 35 7.16 3.33 -4.07
CA ALA A 35 7.69 2.33 -3.14
C ALA A 35 9.08 2.70 -2.59
N ASP A 36 9.88 3.43 -3.38
CA ASP A 36 11.17 4.02 -3.01
C ASP A 36 11.06 5.16 -1.99
N LYS A 37 9.90 5.82 -1.95
CA LYS A 37 9.59 6.88 -0.97
C LYS A 37 9.23 6.31 0.41
N VAL A 38 9.02 5.00 0.53
CA VAL A 38 8.73 4.33 1.80
C VAL A 38 10.02 3.98 2.52
N ASN A 39 10.21 4.53 3.72
CA ASN A 39 11.36 4.21 4.55
C ASN A 39 11.20 2.82 5.21
N ILE A 40 11.66 1.77 4.52
CA ILE A 40 11.62 0.38 5.00
C ILE A 40 12.42 0.20 6.31
N LYS A 41 13.48 1.01 6.52
CA LYS A 41 14.25 1.00 7.79
C LYS A 41 13.41 1.50 8.97
N GLY A 42 12.53 2.46 8.73
CA GLY A 42 11.57 2.95 9.73
C GLY A 42 10.54 1.89 10.09
N VAL A 43 10.08 1.09 9.11
CA VAL A 43 9.14 -0.01 9.34
C VAL A 43 9.76 -1.11 10.21
N ASP A 44 10.99 -1.53 9.90
CA ASP A 44 11.76 -2.48 10.74
C ASP A 44 11.94 -1.95 12.18
N SER A 45 12.13 -0.63 12.33
CA SER A 45 12.17 0.02 13.64
C SER A 45 10.82 -0.04 14.38
N ILE A 46 9.70 0.14 13.70
CA ILE A 46 8.36 0.10 14.31
C ILE A 46 8.00 -1.33 14.72
N THR A 47 8.22 -2.31 13.86
CA THR A 47 7.97 -3.73 14.16
C THR A 47 8.75 -4.17 15.41
N ARG A 48 10.04 -3.85 15.48
CA ARG A 48 10.85 -4.16 16.67
C ARG A 48 10.39 -3.41 17.91
N THR A 49 9.92 -2.18 17.76
CA THR A 49 9.40 -1.38 18.89
C THR A 49 8.12 -2.01 19.44
N LEU A 50 7.18 -2.40 18.57
CA LEU A 50 5.95 -3.08 18.94
C LEU A 50 6.23 -4.44 19.60
N GLU A 51 7.18 -5.20 19.07
CA GLU A 51 7.61 -6.47 19.65
C GLU A 51 8.18 -6.30 21.06
N LYS A 52 9.11 -5.34 21.25
CA LYS A 52 9.67 -5.03 22.58
C LYS A 52 8.58 -4.60 23.56
N TRP A 53 7.67 -3.74 23.12
CA TRP A 53 6.58 -3.23 23.95
C TRP A 53 5.64 -4.36 24.40
N GLY A 54 5.19 -5.21 23.46
CA GLY A 54 4.33 -6.35 23.77
C GLY A 54 4.99 -7.35 24.73
N ASN A 55 6.27 -7.66 24.51
CA ASN A 55 7.03 -8.53 25.39
C ASN A 55 7.19 -7.94 26.80
N SER A 56 7.36 -6.62 26.92
CA SER A 56 7.45 -5.94 28.22
C SER A 56 6.16 -6.06 29.01
N ILE A 57 5.01 -5.80 28.40
CA ILE A 57 3.70 -5.92 29.04
C ILE A 57 3.45 -7.36 29.50
N PHE A 58 3.72 -8.33 28.62
CA PHE A 58 3.53 -9.74 28.96
C PHE A 58 4.41 -10.16 30.13
N TRP A 59 5.66 -9.70 30.15
CA TRP A 59 6.59 -9.97 31.24
C TRP A 59 6.11 -9.35 32.56
N GLU A 60 5.65 -8.10 32.55
CA GLU A 60 5.10 -7.42 33.73
C GLU A 60 3.85 -8.12 34.26
N MET A 61 2.92 -8.49 33.39
CA MET A 61 1.71 -9.23 33.76
C MET A 61 2.06 -10.58 34.39
N LYS A 62 2.95 -11.35 33.75
CA LYS A 62 3.43 -12.63 34.28
C LYS A 62 4.10 -12.45 35.64
N ASN A 63 5.01 -11.49 35.75
CA ASN A 63 5.74 -11.23 36.99
C ASN A 63 4.78 -10.82 38.12
N THR A 64 3.79 -9.98 37.81
CA THR A 64 2.78 -9.54 38.78
C THR A 64 1.90 -10.71 39.21
N LEU A 65 1.46 -11.56 38.27
CA LEU A 65 0.65 -12.73 38.59
C LEU A 65 1.39 -13.72 39.50
N MET A 66 2.68 -13.95 39.26
CA MET A 66 3.48 -14.89 40.04
C MET A 66 3.82 -14.39 41.45
N ASN A 67 3.99 -13.08 41.62
CA ASN A 67 4.48 -12.49 42.88
C ASN A 67 3.39 -11.80 43.71
N ASN A 68 2.34 -11.29 43.06
CA ASN A 68 1.22 -10.60 43.70
C ASN A 68 -0.09 -10.84 42.90
N PRO A 69 -0.62 -12.08 42.91
CA PRO A 69 -1.79 -12.44 42.11
C PRO A 69 -3.02 -11.58 42.44
N ASN A 70 -3.15 -11.12 43.69
CA ASN A 70 -4.26 -10.28 44.16
C ASN A 70 -4.24 -8.86 43.57
N ALA A 71 -3.12 -8.41 42.98
CA ALA A 71 -3.08 -7.14 42.24
C ALA A 71 -3.72 -7.24 40.85
N LEU A 72 -3.90 -8.45 40.30
CA LEU A 72 -4.46 -8.68 38.97
C LEU A 72 -5.81 -9.39 39.00
N LEU A 73 -5.99 -10.31 39.94
CA LEU A 73 -7.21 -11.08 40.09
C LEU A 73 -8.12 -10.40 41.12
N PRO A 74 -9.43 -10.30 40.86
CA PRO A 74 -10.36 -9.84 41.88
C PRO A 74 -10.26 -10.76 43.10
N GLU A 75 -10.34 -10.18 44.30
CA GLU A 75 -10.43 -10.96 45.52
C GLU A 75 -11.69 -11.83 45.45
N PHE A 76 -11.52 -13.14 45.32
CA PHE A 76 -12.64 -14.08 45.42
C PHE A 76 -12.94 -14.28 46.91
N SER A 77 -14.05 -13.70 47.36
CA SER A 77 -14.61 -13.82 48.72
C SER A 77 -15.36 -15.14 48.94
#